data_AF-A0A7R8X7R3-F1
#
_entry.id   AF-A0A7R8X7R3-F1
#
_cell.length_a   1.000
_cell.length_b   1.000
_cell.length_c   1.000
_cell.angle_alpha   90.00
_cell.angle_beta   90.00
_cell.angle_gamma   90.00
#
_symmetry.space_group_name_H-M   'P 1'
#
loop_
_entity.id
_entity.type
_entity.pdbx_description
1 polymer ?
#
loop_
_entity_poly.entity_id
_entity_poly.type
_entity_poly.pdbx_seq_one_letter_code
_entity_poly.pdbx_strand_id
1 'polypeptide(L)'
;MFGPGAGPVIVLSQSTKRETGLKVRKGNIQAGKTIADVIRTCLGPRAMLKMLMDPMGGIVMTNDGNAILREITVQHPAAKSMIEISRTQDEEVGDGTTSVIVLAGEILSVAEQFLDQQMHPTVIIRGFRQALEDLVQILKDDISIPLDVNNMAQVEEVVKTCIGTKVLSRWDQLACHMAMDAVKTVALEERGRKEIDIKRYAKVEKVPGGTIEESEVLKGIMLNKDVTHPKMKRYIEKPRIVLLDCNLEYKKGESMTNIEIEKDTDFTRILQIEEEYIQKICEDIIRAKPDLVFTEKGVSDLAQHYLMKANISVIRRVKKSDNNRLARACGATIVYRTDEIREEDVGKGAGLFEIKKIGDEYYCFVTKCIDPKACTIILRGASKDILSEVERNLQDAMNVARNILFESRVVPGGGAVEMAASKTAIMLLRIDDIVSGSKKKDKEGGGGGAAPSQESMKE
;
A
#
# COMPACT_ATOMS: atom_id res chain seq x y z
N MET A 1 -10.19 46.41 42.98
CA MET A 1 -10.11 45.00 43.37
C MET A 1 -10.83 44.16 42.33
N PHE A 2 -10.12 43.65 41.32
CA PHE A 2 -10.64 42.60 40.45
C PHE A 2 -10.04 41.28 40.94
N GLY A 3 -10.88 40.38 41.46
CA GLY A 3 -10.46 39.10 42.02
C GLY A 3 -9.90 38.16 40.95
N PRO A 4 -9.07 37.17 41.34
CA PRO A 4 -8.49 36.21 40.40
C PRO A 4 -9.61 35.41 39.73
N GLY A 5 -9.66 35.47 38.39
CA GLY A 5 -10.64 34.77 37.57
C GLY A 5 -10.67 33.28 37.89
N ALA A 6 -11.87 32.77 38.19
CA ALA A 6 -12.10 31.36 38.41
C ALA A 6 -11.60 30.55 37.20
N GLY A 7 -10.68 29.60 37.44
CA GLY A 7 -10.26 28.65 36.43
C GLY A 7 -11.45 27.85 35.89
N PRO A 8 -11.38 27.32 34.66
CA PRO A 8 -12.51 26.68 34.00
C PRO A 8 -13.03 25.49 34.82
N VAL A 9 -14.31 25.55 35.20
CA VAL A 9 -15.02 24.46 35.87
C VAL A 9 -15.31 23.38 34.83
N ILE A 10 -14.57 22.27 34.88
CA ILE A 10 -14.78 21.12 34.01
C ILE A 10 -15.89 20.26 34.63
N VAL A 11 -17.08 20.27 34.03
CA VAL A 11 -18.18 19.35 34.40
C VAL A 11 -17.91 18.00 33.76
N LEU A 12 -17.40 17.04 34.54
CA LEU A 12 -17.21 15.65 34.12
C LEU A 12 -18.43 14.81 34.58
N SER A 13 -18.80 13.81 33.78
CA SER A 13 -19.79 12.82 34.21
C SER A 13 -19.27 12.06 35.44
N GLN A 14 -20.16 11.68 36.35
CA GLN A 14 -19.80 11.02 37.62
C GLN A 14 -19.04 9.69 37.44
N SER A 15 -19.04 9.09 36.25
CA SER A 15 -18.31 7.87 35.90
C SER A 15 -16.92 8.11 35.27
N THR A 16 -16.52 9.36 35.05
CA THR A 16 -15.23 9.67 34.40
C THR A 16 -14.08 9.53 35.38
N LYS A 17 -13.22 8.54 35.16
CA LYS A 17 -11.92 8.43 35.85
C LYS A 17 -10.88 9.27 35.11
N ARG A 18 -10.25 10.20 35.81
CA ARG A 18 -9.14 11.02 35.28
C ARG A 18 -7.85 10.60 35.97
N GLU A 19 -6.86 10.25 35.16
CA GLU A 19 -5.50 10.04 35.62
C GLU A 19 -4.63 11.25 35.23
N THR A 20 -3.70 11.64 36.08
CA THR A 20 -2.86 12.83 35.86
C THR A 20 -1.41 12.61 36.26
N GLY A 21 -0.52 13.38 35.64
CA GLY A 21 0.89 13.50 36.05
C GLY A 21 1.77 12.35 35.57
N LEU A 22 2.82 12.08 36.33
CA LEU A 22 3.88 11.11 36.00
C LEU A 22 3.33 9.69 35.79
N LYS A 23 2.30 9.28 36.56
CA LYS A 23 1.69 7.95 36.48
C LYS A 23 1.15 7.65 35.08
N VAL A 24 0.47 8.61 34.45
CA VAL A 24 -0.05 8.46 33.07
C VAL A 24 1.09 8.38 32.06
N ARG A 25 2.15 9.17 32.25
CA ARG A 25 3.32 9.11 31.37
C ARG A 25 3.99 7.74 31.42
N LYS A 26 4.17 7.18 32.61
CA LYS A 26 4.68 5.81 32.78
C LYS A 26 3.73 4.76 32.20
N GLY A 27 2.42 4.92 32.40
CA GLY A 27 1.40 4.05 31.79
C GLY A 27 1.47 4.05 30.26
N ASN A 28 1.62 5.23 29.65
CA ASN A 28 1.80 5.37 28.19
C ASN A 28 3.07 4.66 27.69
N ILE A 29 4.19 4.84 28.39
CA ILE A 29 5.46 4.18 28.06
C ILE A 29 5.33 2.66 28.18
N GLN A 30 4.74 2.19 29.28
CA GLN A 30 4.53 0.76 29.52
C GLN A 30 3.64 0.14 28.44
N ALA A 31 2.58 0.83 28.02
CA ALA A 31 1.71 0.38 26.93
C ALA A 31 2.48 0.24 25.60
N GLY A 32 3.28 1.26 25.23
CA GLY A 32 4.13 1.20 24.04
C GLY A 32 5.17 0.08 24.10
N LYS A 33 5.82 -0.09 25.27
CA LYS A 33 6.79 -1.16 25.52
C LYS A 33 6.16 -2.55 25.39
N THR A 34 4.95 -2.73 25.93
CA THR A 34 4.25 -4.02 25.88
C THR A 34 3.95 -4.42 24.44
N ILE A 35 3.54 -3.47 23.59
CA ILE A 35 3.33 -3.72 22.15
C ILE A 35 4.63 -4.08 21.44
N ALA A 36 5.71 -3.35 21.73
CA ALA A 36 7.03 -3.64 21.18
C ALA A 36 7.55 -5.03 21.60
N ASP A 37 7.38 -5.40 22.87
CA ASP A 37 7.80 -6.69 23.42
C ASP A 37 7.03 -7.86 22.77
N VAL A 38 5.76 -7.67 22.42
CA VAL A 38 4.99 -8.66 21.67
C VAL A 38 5.70 -8.95 20.35
N ILE A 39 5.94 -7.96 19.50
CA ILE A 39 6.47 -8.20 18.15
C ILE A 39 8.00 -8.36 18.07
N ARG A 40 8.73 -8.16 19.17
CA ARG A 40 10.20 -8.24 19.21
C ARG A 40 10.76 -9.55 18.65
N THR A 41 10.06 -10.67 18.86
CA THR A 41 10.46 -11.99 18.35
C THR A 41 10.24 -12.19 16.84
N CYS A 42 9.62 -11.22 16.18
CA CYS A 42 9.37 -11.22 14.74
C CYS A 42 10.44 -10.42 13.95
N LEU A 43 11.45 -9.87 14.63
CA LEU A 43 12.52 -9.11 13.99
C LEU A 43 13.70 -10.01 13.60
N GLY A 44 14.18 -9.86 12.36
CA GLY A 44 15.40 -10.50 11.85
C GLY A 44 15.17 -11.81 11.08
N PRO A 45 16.24 -12.44 10.57
CA PRO A 45 16.15 -13.64 9.71
C PRO A 45 15.74 -14.91 10.45
N ARG A 46 15.81 -14.91 11.78
CA ARG A 46 15.32 -15.98 12.65
C ARG A 46 14.04 -15.57 13.38
N ALA A 47 13.21 -14.76 12.73
CA ALA A 47 11.91 -14.38 13.22
C ALA A 47 11.01 -15.61 13.42
N MET A 48 10.33 -15.67 14.55
CA MET A 48 9.36 -16.73 14.84
C MET A 48 8.00 -16.35 14.26
N LEU A 49 7.33 -17.33 13.62
CA LEU A 49 5.94 -17.17 13.17
C LEU A 49 5.01 -17.06 14.38
N LYS A 50 4.01 -16.18 14.29
CA LYS A 50 2.95 -16.07 15.27
C LYS A 50 1.66 -16.61 14.70
N MET A 51 1.01 -17.47 15.47
CA MET A 51 -0.35 -17.93 15.19
C MET A 51 -1.32 -17.04 15.97
N LEU A 52 -2.18 -16.35 15.24
CA LEU A 52 -3.25 -15.52 15.76
C LEU A 52 -4.57 -16.21 15.46
N MET A 53 -5.50 -16.12 16.41
CA MET A 53 -6.82 -16.70 16.29
C MET A 53 -7.85 -15.59 16.37
N ASP A 54 -8.61 -15.43 15.30
CA ASP A 54 -9.70 -14.48 15.23
C ASP A 54 -10.88 -14.96 16.10
N PRO A 55 -11.71 -14.04 16.61
CA PRO A 55 -12.93 -14.41 17.33
C PRO A 55 -13.91 -15.24 16.48
N MET A 56 -13.79 -15.19 15.14
CA MET A 56 -14.57 -16.02 14.22
C MET A 56 -13.96 -17.40 13.93
N GLY A 57 -12.81 -17.73 14.54
CA GLY A 57 -12.11 -19.01 14.34
C GLY A 57 -11.19 -19.06 13.13
N GLY A 58 -10.94 -17.92 12.46
CA GLY A 58 -9.88 -17.80 11.46
C GLY A 58 -8.50 -17.92 12.11
N ILE A 59 -7.59 -18.63 11.48
CA ILE A 59 -6.20 -18.76 11.94
C ILE A 59 -5.31 -17.98 10.97
N VAL A 60 -4.60 -16.97 11.49
CA VAL A 60 -3.61 -16.22 10.73
C VAL A 60 -2.23 -16.59 11.26
N MET A 61 -1.41 -17.20 10.41
CA MET A 61 -0.02 -17.52 10.73
C MET A 61 0.88 -16.59 9.92
N THR A 62 1.58 -15.68 10.61
CA THR A 62 2.46 -14.72 9.94
C THR A 62 3.60 -14.26 10.84
N ASN A 63 4.70 -13.81 10.25
CA ASN A 63 5.80 -13.13 10.93
C ASN A 63 5.82 -11.62 10.65
N ASP A 64 4.93 -11.10 9.79
CA ASP A 64 4.85 -9.66 9.54
C ASP A 64 4.26 -8.93 10.77
N GLY A 65 5.02 -7.97 11.29
CA GLY A 65 4.66 -7.18 12.46
C GLY A 65 3.38 -6.38 12.25
N ASN A 66 3.17 -5.80 11.07
CA ASN A 66 1.97 -5.00 10.78
C ASN A 66 0.72 -5.89 10.70
N ALA A 67 0.79 -7.05 10.03
CA ALA A 67 -0.28 -8.02 10.04
C ALA A 67 -0.66 -8.46 11.46
N ILE A 68 0.33 -8.72 12.32
CA ILE A 68 0.08 -9.08 13.72
C ILE A 68 -0.63 -7.96 14.48
N LEU A 69 -0.16 -6.72 14.33
CA LEU A 69 -0.71 -5.56 15.04
C LEU A 69 -2.12 -5.18 14.61
N ARG A 70 -2.54 -5.56 13.39
CA ARG A 70 -3.91 -5.34 12.89
C ARG A 70 -4.94 -6.25 13.56
N GLU A 71 -4.56 -7.48 13.89
CA GLU A 71 -5.48 -8.43 14.55
C GLU A 71 -5.55 -8.22 16.07
N ILE A 72 -4.55 -7.58 16.67
CA ILE A 72 -4.55 -7.31 18.12
C ILE A 72 -5.48 -6.14 18.45
N THR A 73 -6.51 -6.41 19.24
CA THR A 73 -7.37 -5.36 19.80
C THR A 73 -6.78 -4.80 21.09
N VAL A 74 -6.48 -3.49 21.11
CA VAL A 74 -5.89 -2.82 22.29
C VAL A 74 -6.80 -1.73 22.84
N GLN A 75 -6.94 -1.68 24.17
CA GLN A 75 -7.75 -0.67 24.86
C GLN A 75 -7.00 0.65 25.08
N HIS A 76 -5.71 0.58 25.43
CA HIS A 76 -4.91 1.74 25.81
C HIS A 76 -4.61 2.67 24.61
N PRO A 77 -4.90 3.99 24.68
CA PRO A 77 -4.73 4.91 23.54
C PRO A 77 -3.31 4.97 22.99
N ALA A 78 -2.29 5.03 23.86
CA ALA A 78 -0.89 5.08 23.41
C ALA A 78 -0.49 3.86 22.57
N ALA A 79 -1.03 2.68 22.89
CA ALA A 79 -0.79 1.47 22.11
C ALA A 79 -1.53 1.49 20.76
N LYS A 80 -2.72 2.11 20.69
CA LYS A 80 -3.41 2.35 19.41
C LYS A 80 -2.57 3.25 18.48
N SER A 81 -1.98 4.32 19.02
CA SER A 81 -1.08 5.17 18.25
C SER A 81 0.15 4.41 17.74
N MET A 82 0.71 3.47 18.52
CA MET A 82 1.79 2.59 18.04
C MET A 82 1.32 1.73 16.86
N ILE A 83 0.12 1.14 16.93
CA ILE A 83 -0.43 0.34 15.81
C ILE A 83 -0.64 1.20 14.56
N GLU A 84 -1.14 2.44 14.72
CA GLU A 84 -1.31 3.39 13.62
C GLU A 84 0.02 3.74 12.94
N ILE A 85 1.11 3.92 13.71
CA ILE A 85 2.45 4.15 13.16
C ILE A 85 2.89 2.98 12.27
N SER A 86 2.68 1.74 12.72
CA SER A 86 3.00 0.55 11.94
C SER A 86 2.21 0.52 10.62
N ARG A 87 0.94 0.93 10.66
CA ARG A 87 0.09 0.96 9.47
C ARG A 87 0.53 2.03 8.48
N THR A 88 0.89 3.22 8.95
CA THR A 88 1.41 4.29 8.07
C THR A 88 2.74 3.88 7.45
N GLN A 89 3.62 3.20 8.19
CA GLN A 89 4.89 2.70 7.65
C GLN A 89 4.67 1.66 6.54
N ASP A 90 3.75 0.73 6.75
CA ASP A 90 3.36 -0.29 5.77
C ASP A 90 2.81 0.31 4.47
N GLU A 91 1.97 1.35 4.58
CA GLU A 91 1.39 2.03 3.42
C GLU A 91 2.43 2.86 2.64
N GLU A 92 3.38 3.50 3.33
CA GLU A 92 4.37 4.39 2.73
C GLU A 92 5.58 3.66 2.14
N VAL A 93 6.20 2.70 2.84
CA VAL A 93 7.42 2.03 2.38
C VAL A 93 7.28 0.53 2.20
N GLY A 94 6.28 -0.09 2.84
CA GLY A 94 6.00 -1.54 2.74
C GLY A 94 6.97 -2.48 3.46
N ASP A 95 7.98 -1.97 4.17
CA ASP A 95 8.88 -2.79 4.98
C ASP A 95 9.29 -2.02 6.25
N GLY A 96 9.93 -2.70 7.19
CA GLY A 96 10.41 -2.11 8.44
C GLY A 96 9.32 -1.81 9.47
N THR A 97 8.12 -2.35 9.28
CA THR A 97 6.96 -2.20 10.19
C THR A 97 7.32 -2.64 11.61
N THR A 98 7.95 -3.81 11.75
CA THR A 98 8.40 -4.35 13.03
C THR A 98 9.51 -3.50 13.66
N SER A 99 10.48 -3.07 12.86
CA SER A 99 11.64 -2.30 13.31
C SER A 99 11.23 -0.95 13.91
N VAL A 100 10.32 -0.23 13.25
CA VAL A 100 9.83 1.07 13.72
C VAL A 100 9.17 0.95 15.10
N ILE A 101 8.37 -0.08 15.32
CA ILE A 101 7.66 -0.28 16.58
C ILE A 101 8.60 -0.72 17.70
N VAL A 102 9.57 -1.60 17.41
CA VAL A 102 10.59 -2.02 18.40
C VAL A 102 11.46 -0.83 18.78
N LEU A 103 11.91 -0.03 17.80
CA LEU A 103 12.73 1.15 18.05
C LEU A 103 11.96 2.21 18.87
N ALA A 104 10.71 2.48 18.52
CA ALA A 104 9.87 3.42 19.26
C ALA A 104 9.62 2.95 20.71
N GLY A 105 9.39 1.65 20.92
CA GLY A 105 9.24 1.08 22.26
C GLY A 105 10.50 1.23 23.11
N GLU A 106 11.68 1.03 22.53
CA GLU A 106 12.95 1.16 23.25
C GLU A 106 13.29 2.61 23.57
N ILE A 107 13.07 3.54 22.64
CA ILE A 107 13.22 4.99 22.86
C ILE A 107 12.34 5.45 24.04
N LEU A 108 11.09 4.97 24.10
CA LEU A 108 10.19 5.27 25.21
C LEU A 108 10.67 4.67 26.54
N SER A 109 11.24 3.46 26.53
CA SER A 109 11.79 2.81 27.72
C SER A 109 13.00 3.59 28.27
N VAL A 110 13.88 4.08 27.40
CA VAL A 110 15.03 4.92 27.82
C VAL A 110 14.56 6.28 28.33
N ALA A 111 13.52 6.86 27.72
CA ALA A 111 12.95 8.13 28.15
C ALA A 111 12.40 8.09 29.60
N GLU A 112 11.98 6.92 30.09
CA GLU A 112 11.50 6.76 31.46
C GLU A 112 12.55 7.16 32.50
N GLN A 113 13.83 6.84 32.28
CA GLN A 113 14.92 7.17 33.22
C GLN A 113 15.07 8.69 33.38
N PHE A 114 14.94 9.43 32.30
CA PHE A 114 15.00 10.90 32.32
C PHE A 114 13.76 11.52 32.99
N LEU A 115 12.60 10.88 32.88
CA LEU A 115 11.40 11.30 33.60
C LEU A 115 11.53 11.08 35.11
N ASP A 116 12.20 10.00 35.53
CA ASP A 116 12.48 9.73 36.94
C ASP A 116 13.48 10.72 37.54
N GLN A 117 14.39 11.27 36.73
CA GLN A 117 15.26 12.40 37.07
C GLN A 117 14.55 13.76 37.07
N GLN A 118 13.21 13.78 36.95
CA GLN A 118 12.38 14.98 36.91
C GLN A 118 12.69 15.96 35.76
N MET A 119 13.27 15.49 34.65
CA MET A 119 13.41 16.33 33.46
C MET A 119 12.04 16.59 32.81
N HIS A 120 11.83 17.83 32.36
CA HIS A 120 10.60 18.18 31.67
C HIS A 120 10.53 17.49 30.29
N PRO A 121 9.42 16.81 29.91
CA PRO A 121 9.33 16.05 28.66
C PRO A 121 9.68 16.84 27.40
N THR A 122 9.37 18.14 27.37
CA THR A 122 9.72 19.03 26.26
C THR A 122 11.22 19.08 25.97
N VAL A 123 12.06 19.00 27.00
CA VAL A 123 13.52 19.00 26.85
C VAL A 123 13.97 17.69 26.18
N ILE A 124 13.40 16.56 26.61
CA ILE A 124 13.66 15.23 26.05
C ILE A 124 13.24 15.18 24.58
N ILE A 125 12.02 15.64 24.26
CA ILE A 125 11.49 15.67 22.89
C ILE A 125 12.37 16.54 21.98
N ARG A 126 12.82 17.70 22.47
CA ARG A 126 13.71 18.57 21.70
C ARG A 126 15.04 17.88 21.40
N GLY A 127 15.63 17.20 22.38
CA GLY A 127 16.86 16.43 22.19
C GLY A 127 16.69 15.31 21.16
N PHE A 128 15.59 14.54 21.23
CA PHE A 128 15.30 13.49 20.24
C PHE A 128 15.06 14.02 18.83
N ARG A 129 14.43 15.20 18.67
CA ARG A 129 14.25 15.81 17.35
C ARG A 129 15.57 16.25 16.72
N GLN A 130 16.43 16.89 17.50
CA GLN A 130 17.75 17.30 17.02
C GLN A 130 18.58 16.08 16.60
N ALA A 131 18.62 15.05 17.46
CA ALA A 131 19.32 13.80 17.14
C ALA A 131 18.76 13.12 15.89
N LEU A 132 17.45 13.18 15.65
CA LEU A 132 16.83 12.63 14.44
C LEU A 132 17.32 13.35 13.17
N GLU A 133 17.34 14.68 13.17
CA GLU A 133 17.80 15.49 12.02
C GLU A 133 19.26 15.19 11.68
N ASP A 134 20.13 15.17 12.70
CA ASP A 134 21.56 14.88 12.54
C ASP A 134 21.78 13.46 11.99
N LEU A 135 21.09 12.46 12.54
CA LEU A 135 21.20 11.07 12.10
C LEU A 135 20.73 10.87 10.66
N VAL A 136 19.63 11.51 10.26
CA VAL A 136 19.12 11.41 8.88
C VAL A 136 20.11 12.01 7.89
N GLN A 137 20.77 13.12 8.25
CA GLN A 137 21.76 13.74 7.38
C GLN A 137 23.00 12.85 7.22
N ILE A 138 23.55 12.33 8.32
CA ILE A 138 24.71 11.43 8.31
C ILE A 138 24.42 10.15 7.52
N LEU A 139 23.22 9.57 7.70
CA LEU A 139 22.83 8.37 6.97
C LEU A 139 22.81 8.61 5.46
N LYS A 140 22.37 9.79 5.03
CA LYS A 140 22.35 10.18 3.63
C LYS A 140 23.73 10.47 3.08
N ASP A 141 24.58 11.17 3.82
CA ASP A 141 25.83 11.68 3.27
C ASP A 141 27.01 10.70 3.42
N ASP A 142 27.12 10.02 4.57
CA ASP A 142 28.33 9.25 4.91
C ASP A 142 28.15 7.72 4.77
N ILE A 143 26.93 7.20 5.00
CA ILE A 143 26.68 5.75 5.10
C ILE A 143 26.03 5.20 3.84
N SER A 144 25.23 6.01 3.14
CA SER A 144 24.49 5.54 1.97
C SER A 144 25.40 5.21 0.79
N ILE A 145 25.13 4.08 0.15
CA ILE A 145 25.85 3.60 -1.03
C ILE A 145 24.94 3.83 -2.24
N PRO A 146 25.38 4.57 -3.27
CA PRO A 146 24.59 4.75 -4.47
C PRO A 146 24.48 3.42 -5.22
N LEU A 147 23.25 3.11 -5.67
CA LEU A 147 22.93 1.92 -6.45
C LEU A 147 22.62 2.34 -7.89
N ASP A 148 23.11 1.59 -8.89
CA ASP A 148 22.67 1.79 -10.26
C ASP A 148 21.39 1.01 -10.54
N VAL A 149 20.31 1.72 -10.80
CA VAL A 149 18.98 1.16 -11.09
C VAL A 149 18.96 0.30 -12.37
N ASN A 150 19.87 0.57 -13.30
CA ASN A 150 19.94 -0.18 -14.55
C ASN A 150 20.60 -1.55 -14.38
N ASN A 151 21.40 -1.73 -13.31
CA ASN A 151 22.05 -2.99 -13.03
C ASN A 151 21.09 -3.94 -12.30
N MET A 152 20.38 -4.75 -13.08
CA MET A 152 19.39 -5.72 -12.58
C MET A 152 19.93 -6.65 -11.50
N ALA A 153 21.19 -7.08 -11.58
CA ALA A 153 21.78 -7.99 -10.62
C ALA A 153 21.92 -7.36 -9.22
N GLN A 154 22.27 -6.07 -9.16
CA GLN A 154 22.38 -5.36 -7.88
C GLN A 154 21.00 -5.12 -7.25
N VAL A 155 20.00 -4.76 -8.06
CA VAL A 155 18.63 -4.59 -7.54
C VAL A 155 18.05 -5.92 -7.07
N GLU A 156 18.32 -7.01 -7.79
CA GLU A 156 17.91 -8.36 -7.40
C GLU A 156 18.53 -8.79 -6.07
N GLU A 157 19.82 -8.50 -5.85
CA GLU A 157 20.49 -8.77 -4.57
C GLU A 157 19.80 -8.05 -3.40
N VAL A 158 19.43 -6.77 -3.59
CA VAL A 158 18.72 -5.99 -2.56
C VAL A 158 17.34 -6.56 -2.29
N VAL A 159 16.53 -6.84 -3.33
CA VAL A 159 15.18 -7.39 -3.16
C VAL A 159 15.23 -8.77 -2.49
N LYS A 160 16.25 -9.58 -2.79
CA LYS A 160 16.51 -10.87 -2.15
C LYS A 160 16.73 -10.74 -0.64
N THR A 161 17.35 -9.67 -0.15
CA THR A 161 17.53 -9.46 1.29
C THR A 161 16.20 -9.33 2.04
N CYS A 162 15.20 -8.67 1.45
CA CYS A 162 13.88 -8.50 2.03
C CYS A 162 13.05 -9.80 2.07
N ILE A 163 13.28 -10.69 1.10
CA ILE A 163 12.60 -11.98 1.02
C ILE A 163 13.24 -13.02 1.94
N GLY A 164 14.54 -12.88 2.23
CA GLY A 164 15.32 -13.87 3.00
C GLY A 164 14.79 -14.17 4.41
N THR A 165 14.04 -13.24 5.02
CA THR A 165 13.44 -13.42 6.36
C THR A 165 12.05 -14.07 6.33
N LYS A 166 11.53 -14.43 5.14
CA LYS A 166 10.13 -14.81 4.91
C LYS A 166 10.00 -16.22 4.32
N VAL A 167 8.75 -16.69 4.24
CA VAL A 167 8.40 -18.04 3.71
C VAL A 167 8.85 -18.24 2.26
N LEU A 168 8.94 -17.15 1.48
CA LEU A 168 9.41 -17.14 0.09
C LEU A 168 10.92 -17.34 -0.08
N SER A 169 11.70 -17.48 1.01
CA SER A 169 13.15 -17.69 0.95
C SER A 169 13.60 -18.88 0.08
N ARG A 170 12.75 -19.89 -0.12
CA ARG A 170 13.03 -21.05 -1.00
C ARG A 170 12.86 -20.74 -2.50
N TRP A 171 12.05 -19.74 -2.83
CA TRP A 171 11.74 -19.30 -4.21
C TRP A 171 12.08 -17.82 -4.38
N ASP A 172 13.21 -17.41 -3.82
CA ASP A 172 13.67 -16.03 -3.77
C ASP A 172 13.88 -15.45 -5.18
N GLN A 173 14.52 -16.21 -6.08
CA GLN A 173 14.76 -15.80 -7.46
C GLN A 173 13.46 -15.51 -8.22
N LEU A 174 12.48 -16.42 -8.14
CA LEU A 174 11.19 -16.26 -8.79
C LEU A 174 10.48 -15.00 -8.26
N ALA A 175 10.42 -14.83 -6.94
CA ALA A 175 9.77 -13.69 -6.33
C ALA A 175 10.48 -12.37 -6.66
N CYS A 176 11.82 -12.34 -6.75
CA CYS A 176 12.57 -11.16 -7.19
C CYS A 176 12.25 -10.79 -8.64
N HIS A 177 12.29 -11.76 -9.56
CA HIS A 177 11.94 -11.53 -10.97
C HIS A 177 10.50 -11.01 -11.11
N MET A 178 9.55 -11.62 -10.41
CA MET A 178 8.15 -11.20 -10.44
C MET A 178 7.96 -9.78 -9.88
N ALA A 179 8.58 -9.47 -8.74
CA ALA A 179 8.49 -8.14 -8.14
C ALA A 179 9.07 -7.07 -9.09
N MET A 180 10.22 -7.35 -9.69
CA MET A 180 10.89 -6.44 -10.63
C MET A 180 10.07 -6.23 -11.90
N ASP A 181 9.56 -7.30 -12.50
CA ASP A 181 8.75 -7.20 -13.71
C ASP A 181 7.44 -6.44 -13.45
N ALA A 182 6.79 -6.68 -12.31
CA ALA A 182 5.58 -5.96 -11.92
C ALA A 182 5.86 -4.46 -11.73
N VAL A 183 6.90 -4.10 -10.98
CA VAL A 183 7.22 -2.70 -10.67
C VAL A 183 7.67 -1.96 -11.93
N LYS A 184 8.47 -2.57 -12.80
CA LYS A 184 8.86 -1.97 -14.09
C LYS A 184 7.67 -1.76 -15.02
N THR A 185 6.70 -2.68 -14.99
CA THR A 185 5.48 -2.56 -15.80
C THR A 185 4.58 -1.43 -15.29
N VAL A 186 4.51 -1.22 -13.98
CA VAL A 186 3.67 -0.18 -13.36
C VAL A 186 4.35 1.20 -13.35
N ALA A 187 5.67 1.26 -13.51
CA ALA A 187 6.42 2.50 -13.45
C ALA A 187 6.02 3.47 -14.58
N LEU A 188 5.56 4.66 -14.19
CA LEU A 188 5.25 5.75 -15.11
C LEU A 188 6.23 6.89 -14.94
N GLU A 189 6.81 7.33 -16.06
CA GLU A 189 7.59 8.57 -16.12
C GLU A 189 6.77 9.63 -16.86
N GLU A 190 6.02 10.45 -16.11
CA GLU A 190 5.33 11.61 -16.67
C GLU A 190 6.06 12.90 -16.29
N ARG A 191 6.56 13.62 -17.29
CA ARG A 191 7.17 14.96 -17.14
C ARG A 191 8.27 15.04 -16.06
N GLY A 192 9.10 14.00 -15.97
CA GLY A 192 10.22 13.92 -15.03
C GLY A 192 9.84 13.55 -13.59
N ARG A 193 8.56 13.29 -13.29
CA ARG A 193 8.12 12.65 -12.04
C ARG A 193 7.84 11.18 -12.30
N LYS A 194 8.55 10.32 -11.56
CA LYS A 194 8.26 8.89 -11.51
C LYS A 194 7.07 8.69 -10.58
N GLU A 195 6.00 8.08 -11.05
CA GLU A 195 4.87 7.68 -10.22
C GLU A 195 4.71 6.17 -10.34
N ILE A 196 4.73 5.48 -9.20
CA ILE A 196 4.62 4.02 -9.12
C ILE A 196 3.57 3.70 -8.06
N ASP A 197 2.35 3.41 -8.51
CA ASP A 197 1.25 2.98 -7.63
C ASP A 197 1.02 1.47 -7.79
N ILE A 198 1.74 0.70 -6.97
CA ILE A 198 1.62 -0.76 -6.91
C ILE A 198 0.21 -1.17 -6.47
N LYS A 199 -0.36 -0.49 -5.46
CA LYS A 199 -1.64 -0.87 -4.83
C LYS A 199 -2.79 -0.83 -5.82
N ARG A 200 -2.83 0.15 -6.72
CA ARG A 200 -3.90 0.26 -7.72
C ARG A 200 -3.62 -0.54 -8.98
N TYR A 201 -2.38 -0.58 -9.47
CA TYR A 201 -2.11 -1.09 -10.82
C TYR A 201 -1.45 -2.47 -10.88
N ALA A 202 -0.85 -2.95 -9.79
CA ALA A 202 -0.43 -4.35 -9.67
C ALA A 202 -1.54 -5.14 -8.95
N LYS A 203 -2.37 -5.85 -9.71
CA LYS A 203 -3.39 -6.74 -9.14
C LYS A 203 -2.76 -8.09 -8.82
N VAL A 204 -2.89 -8.58 -7.59
CA VAL A 204 -2.54 -9.95 -7.26
C VAL A 204 -3.80 -10.81 -7.33
N GLU A 205 -3.81 -11.86 -8.15
CA GLU A 205 -4.88 -12.85 -8.17
C GLU A 205 -4.35 -14.19 -7.64
N LYS A 206 -5.01 -14.69 -6.60
CA LYS A 206 -4.67 -15.95 -5.94
C LYS A 206 -5.50 -17.08 -6.52
N VAL A 207 -4.86 -17.98 -7.25
CA VAL A 207 -5.52 -19.16 -7.83
C VAL A 207 -5.04 -20.39 -7.06
N PRO A 208 -5.91 -21.07 -6.29
CA PRO A 208 -5.52 -22.27 -5.56
C PRO A 208 -5.22 -23.42 -6.54
N GLY A 209 -4.23 -24.23 -6.19
CA GLY A 209 -3.75 -25.33 -7.02
C GLY A 209 -2.46 -24.99 -7.77
N GLY A 210 -1.84 -26.02 -8.34
CA GLY A 210 -0.53 -25.91 -9.00
C GLY A 210 0.64 -25.79 -8.01
N THR A 211 1.80 -25.44 -8.56
CA THR A 211 3.02 -25.15 -7.79
C THR A 211 3.33 -23.65 -7.82
N ILE A 212 4.11 -23.17 -6.84
CA ILE A 212 4.49 -21.76 -6.74
C ILE A 212 5.30 -21.30 -7.97
N GLU A 213 6.10 -22.20 -8.54
CA GLU A 213 6.91 -21.97 -9.74
C GLU A 213 6.10 -21.63 -10.98
N GLU A 214 4.82 -21.99 -10.99
CA GLU A 214 3.92 -21.66 -12.09
C GLU A 214 3.23 -20.29 -11.93
N SER A 215 3.66 -19.50 -10.94
CA SER A 215 3.23 -18.12 -10.76
C SER A 215 3.93 -17.23 -11.77
N GLU A 216 3.17 -16.33 -12.40
CA GLU A 216 3.70 -15.46 -13.46
C GLU A 216 3.14 -14.03 -13.34
N VAL A 217 3.92 -13.06 -13.84
CA VAL A 217 3.47 -11.68 -14.00
C VAL A 217 2.93 -11.50 -15.40
N LEU A 218 1.63 -11.33 -15.51
CA LEU A 218 0.99 -11.00 -16.78
C LEU A 218 1.09 -9.49 -17.04
N LYS A 219 1.68 -9.17 -18.19
CA LYS A 219 1.62 -7.84 -18.83
C LYS A 219 0.23 -7.61 -19.43
N GLY A 220 -0.74 -7.41 -18.54
CA GLY A 220 -2.16 -7.42 -18.86
C GLY A 220 -3.02 -7.64 -17.64
N ILE A 221 -4.30 -7.95 -17.86
CA ILE A 221 -5.29 -8.11 -16.79
C ILE A 221 -5.96 -9.46 -16.86
N MET A 222 -6.06 -10.10 -15.69
CA MET A 222 -6.85 -11.31 -15.49
C MET A 222 -8.13 -10.99 -14.71
N LEU A 223 -9.25 -11.51 -15.21
CA LEU A 223 -10.56 -11.40 -14.59
C LEU A 223 -11.17 -12.79 -14.40
N ASN A 224 -11.79 -13.01 -13.25
CA ASN A 224 -12.56 -14.23 -12.96
C ASN A 224 -13.99 -14.14 -13.51
N LYS A 225 -14.10 -13.98 -14.83
CA LYS A 225 -15.37 -13.88 -15.57
C LYS A 225 -15.26 -14.62 -16.90
N ASP A 226 -16.34 -15.30 -17.26
CA ASP A 226 -16.55 -15.88 -18.59
C ASP A 226 -17.36 -14.93 -19.48
N VAL A 227 -17.40 -15.22 -20.78
CA VAL A 227 -18.35 -14.62 -21.72
C VAL A 227 -19.79 -14.92 -21.30
N THR A 228 -20.69 -13.98 -21.58
CA THR A 228 -22.10 -14.13 -21.20
C THR A 228 -22.85 -15.17 -22.03
N HIS A 229 -22.49 -15.31 -23.31
CA HIS A 229 -23.18 -16.20 -24.24
C HIS A 229 -22.23 -17.30 -24.78
N PRO A 230 -22.63 -18.59 -24.82
CA PRO A 230 -21.75 -19.70 -25.21
C PRO A 230 -21.18 -19.61 -26.63
N LYS A 231 -21.93 -18.99 -27.55
CA LYS A 231 -21.51 -18.82 -28.96
C LYS A 231 -20.63 -17.57 -29.21
N MET A 232 -20.36 -16.76 -28.19
CA MET A 232 -19.43 -15.62 -28.32
C MET A 232 -18.00 -16.11 -28.50
N LYS A 233 -17.17 -15.30 -29.17
CA LYS A 233 -15.76 -15.64 -29.41
C LYS A 233 -14.98 -15.60 -28.11
N ARG A 234 -14.34 -16.73 -27.77
CA ARG A 234 -13.46 -16.87 -26.60
C ARG A 234 -12.00 -16.49 -26.89
N TYR A 235 -11.66 -16.28 -28.16
CA TYR A 235 -10.32 -15.95 -28.63
C TYR A 235 -10.40 -14.85 -29.68
N ILE A 236 -9.73 -13.72 -29.43
CA ILE A 236 -9.70 -12.56 -30.34
C ILE A 236 -8.28 -12.01 -30.37
N GLU A 237 -7.68 -11.98 -31.55
CA GLU A 237 -6.40 -11.30 -31.78
C GLU A 237 -6.64 -9.79 -31.98
N LYS A 238 -5.83 -8.96 -31.33
CA LYS A 238 -5.92 -7.49 -31.37
C LYS A 238 -7.34 -6.96 -31.15
N PRO A 239 -7.98 -7.28 -30.02
CA PRO A 239 -9.36 -6.88 -29.75
C PRO A 239 -9.49 -5.36 -29.63
N ARG A 240 -10.54 -4.81 -30.23
CA ARG A 240 -11.01 -3.45 -29.94
C ARG A 240 -11.89 -3.46 -28.71
N ILE A 241 -11.43 -2.80 -27.64
CA ILE A 241 -12.04 -2.87 -26.31
C ILE A 241 -12.79 -1.58 -26.00
N VAL A 242 -14.04 -1.72 -25.54
CA VAL A 242 -14.83 -0.62 -24.98
C VAL A 242 -15.17 -0.93 -23.52
N LEU A 243 -15.00 0.08 -22.67
CA LEU A 243 -15.25 0.00 -21.23
C LEU A 243 -16.47 0.86 -20.88
N LEU A 244 -17.46 0.24 -20.24
CA LEU A 244 -18.73 0.88 -19.91
C LEU A 244 -19.03 0.77 -18.41
N ASP A 245 -19.47 1.87 -17.80
CA ASP A 245 -20.09 1.86 -16.47
C ASP A 245 -21.61 1.66 -16.55
N CYS A 246 -22.23 1.94 -17.70
CA CYS A 246 -23.68 1.73 -17.87
C CYS A 246 -24.08 0.25 -17.86
N ASN A 247 -25.28 -0.01 -17.34
CA ASN A 247 -26.00 -1.27 -17.54
C ASN A 247 -26.60 -1.35 -18.94
N LEU A 248 -26.54 -2.54 -19.52
CA LEU A 248 -27.16 -2.88 -20.81
C LEU A 248 -28.50 -3.59 -20.57
N GLU A 249 -29.33 -2.96 -19.74
CA GLU A 249 -30.63 -3.46 -19.29
C GLU A 249 -31.65 -2.33 -19.40
N TYR A 250 -32.93 -2.67 -19.51
CA TYR A 250 -33.98 -1.66 -19.55
C TYR A 250 -34.00 -0.83 -18.26
N LYS A 251 -33.90 0.49 -18.42
CA LYS A 251 -33.96 1.44 -17.30
C LYS A 251 -35.38 1.97 -17.16
N LYS A 252 -35.88 1.95 -15.92
CA LYS A 252 -37.08 2.69 -15.57
C LYS A 252 -36.73 4.17 -15.44
N GLY A 253 -37.71 5.04 -15.74
CA GLY A 253 -37.57 6.47 -15.50
C GLY A 253 -37.26 6.75 -14.02
N GLU A 254 -36.38 7.72 -13.75
CA GLU A 254 -36.05 8.14 -12.38
C GLU A 254 -37.21 8.86 -11.70
N SER A 255 -38.09 9.47 -12.50
CA SER A 255 -39.35 10.06 -12.02
C SER A 255 -40.43 9.00 -11.83
N MET A 256 -41.42 9.32 -10.99
CA MET A 256 -42.61 8.48 -10.75
C MET A 256 -43.29 8.15 -12.09
N THR A 257 -43.01 6.95 -12.62
CA THR A 257 -43.55 6.47 -13.89
C THR A 257 -44.61 5.43 -13.59
N ASN A 258 -45.87 5.86 -13.52
CA ASN A 258 -47.02 4.96 -13.41
C ASN A 258 -47.50 4.59 -14.81
N ILE A 259 -47.63 3.29 -15.05
CA ILE A 259 -48.15 2.73 -16.30
C ILE A 259 -49.48 2.05 -15.96
N GLU A 260 -50.57 2.57 -16.50
CA GLU A 260 -51.90 1.97 -16.40
C GLU A 260 -52.19 1.22 -17.69
N ILE A 261 -52.52 -0.07 -17.58
CA ILE A 261 -52.77 -0.96 -18.72
C ILE A 261 -54.27 -1.27 -18.74
N GLU A 262 -55.00 -0.69 -19.70
CA GLU A 262 -56.44 -0.93 -19.87
C GLU A 262 -56.75 -1.88 -21.03
N LYS A 263 -55.95 -1.85 -22.10
CA LYS A 263 -56.16 -2.68 -23.31
C LYS A 263 -55.08 -3.75 -23.44
N ASP A 264 -55.47 -4.93 -23.92
CA ASP A 264 -54.54 -6.03 -24.21
C ASP A 264 -53.41 -5.63 -25.18
N THR A 265 -53.69 -4.73 -26.12
CA THR A 265 -52.70 -4.22 -27.09
C THR A 265 -51.59 -3.39 -26.44
N ASP A 266 -51.87 -2.75 -25.30
CA ASP A 266 -50.91 -1.88 -24.63
C ASP A 266 -49.81 -2.69 -23.93
N PHE A 267 -50.12 -3.93 -23.52
CA PHE A 267 -49.12 -4.85 -22.99
C PHE A 267 -48.04 -5.18 -24.05
N THR A 268 -48.45 -5.46 -25.30
CA THR A 268 -47.50 -5.72 -26.39
C THR A 268 -46.64 -4.49 -26.72
N ARG A 269 -47.22 -3.28 -26.67
CA ARG A 269 -46.46 -2.04 -26.91
C ARG A 269 -45.37 -1.82 -25.86
N ILE A 270 -45.63 -2.12 -24.60
CA ILE A 270 -44.63 -1.98 -23.53
C ILE A 270 -43.44 -2.91 -23.77
N LEU A 271 -43.70 -4.15 -24.18
CA LEU A 271 -42.65 -5.11 -24.54
C LEU A 271 -41.82 -4.63 -25.74
N GLN A 272 -42.48 -4.07 -26.77
CA GLN A 272 -41.77 -3.48 -27.91
C GLN A 272 -40.88 -2.31 -27.51
N ILE A 273 -41.34 -1.42 -26.62
CA ILE A 273 -40.53 -0.30 -26.13
C ILE A 273 -39.30 -0.80 -25.37
N GLU A 274 -39.43 -1.86 -24.58
CA GLU A 274 -38.31 -2.48 -23.88
C GLU A 274 -37.27 -3.04 -24.87
N GLU A 275 -37.72 -3.75 -25.91
CA GLU A 275 -36.87 -4.27 -26.97
C GLU A 275 -36.18 -3.15 -27.76
N GLU A 276 -36.92 -2.12 -28.17
CA GLU A 276 -36.41 -0.95 -28.91
C GLU A 276 -35.34 -0.20 -28.10
N TYR A 277 -35.55 -0.03 -26.80
CA TYR A 277 -34.58 0.63 -25.91
C TYR A 277 -33.25 -0.15 -25.86
N ILE A 278 -33.33 -1.48 -25.67
CA ILE A 278 -32.14 -2.33 -25.65
C ILE A 278 -31.46 -2.35 -27.02
N GLN A 279 -32.23 -2.40 -28.10
CA GLN A 279 -31.72 -2.37 -29.45
C GLN A 279 -30.95 -1.06 -29.71
N LYS A 280 -31.50 0.09 -29.34
CA LYS A 280 -30.84 1.39 -29.50
C LYS A 280 -29.49 1.45 -28.78
N ILE A 281 -29.44 1.00 -27.52
CA ILE A 281 -28.19 0.93 -26.74
C ILE A 281 -27.16 0.05 -27.44
N CYS A 282 -27.59 -1.11 -27.96
CA CYS A 282 -26.69 -2.01 -28.69
C CYS A 282 -26.21 -1.39 -30.00
N GLU A 283 -27.07 -0.69 -30.74
CA GLU A 283 -26.72 0.00 -31.98
C GLU A 283 -25.65 1.08 -31.76
N ASP A 284 -25.74 1.84 -30.67
CA ASP A 284 -24.72 2.84 -30.32
C ASP A 284 -23.35 2.19 -30.05
N ILE A 285 -23.32 1.03 -29.38
CA ILE A 285 -22.08 0.26 -29.19
C ILE A 285 -21.57 -0.29 -30.53
N ILE A 286 -22.45 -0.82 -31.38
CA ILE A 286 -22.10 -1.39 -32.69
C ILE A 286 -21.54 -0.30 -33.62
N ARG A 287 -21.98 0.96 -33.49
CA ARG A 287 -21.46 2.10 -34.27
C ARG A 287 -19.95 2.27 -34.10
N ALA A 288 -19.43 2.08 -32.89
CA ALA A 288 -17.99 2.14 -32.60
C ALA A 288 -17.20 0.93 -33.15
N LYS A 289 -17.90 -0.14 -33.56
CA LYS A 289 -17.38 -1.44 -34.04
C LYS A 289 -16.32 -2.06 -33.09
N PRO A 290 -16.63 -2.26 -31.79
CA PRO A 290 -15.73 -2.97 -30.88
C PRO A 290 -15.84 -4.48 -31.08
N ASP A 291 -14.79 -5.22 -30.72
CA ASP A 291 -14.79 -6.68 -30.69
C ASP A 291 -15.12 -7.21 -29.27
N LEU A 292 -14.81 -6.41 -28.25
CA LEU A 292 -14.95 -6.77 -26.85
C LEU A 292 -15.51 -5.60 -26.03
N VAL A 293 -16.51 -5.89 -25.20
CA VAL A 293 -17.14 -4.90 -24.33
C VAL A 293 -17.09 -5.40 -22.88
N PHE A 294 -16.54 -4.57 -22.01
CA PHE A 294 -16.61 -4.77 -20.56
C PHE A 294 -17.63 -3.83 -19.95
N THR A 295 -18.55 -4.38 -19.16
CA THR A 295 -19.52 -3.60 -18.40
C THR A 295 -19.33 -3.81 -16.89
N GLU A 296 -19.36 -2.72 -16.12
CA GLU A 296 -19.35 -2.81 -14.65
C GLU A 296 -20.65 -3.42 -14.11
N LYS A 297 -21.75 -3.25 -14.85
CA LYS A 297 -23.09 -3.68 -14.45
C LYS A 297 -23.53 -4.95 -15.18
N GLY A 298 -24.81 -5.27 -15.06
CA GLY A 298 -25.43 -6.38 -15.76
C GLY A 298 -25.67 -6.09 -17.25
N VAL A 299 -25.98 -7.16 -17.96
CA VAL A 299 -26.27 -7.17 -19.40
C VAL A 299 -27.47 -8.09 -19.58
N SER A 300 -28.56 -7.54 -20.15
CA SER A 300 -29.79 -8.28 -20.47
C SER A 300 -29.53 -9.34 -21.52
N ASP A 301 -30.29 -10.44 -21.49
CA ASP A 301 -30.13 -11.54 -22.46
C ASP A 301 -30.47 -11.11 -23.90
N LEU A 302 -31.40 -10.16 -24.06
CA LEU A 302 -31.69 -9.51 -25.35
C LEU A 302 -30.45 -8.78 -25.90
N ALA A 303 -29.79 -8.00 -25.04
CA ALA A 303 -28.57 -7.26 -25.41
C ALA A 303 -27.45 -8.23 -25.81
N GLN A 304 -27.29 -9.35 -25.08
CA GLN A 304 -26.31 -10.39 -25.41
C GLN A 304 -26.56 -10.98 -26.80
N HIS A 305 -27.82 -11.21 -27.17
CA HIS A 305 -28.18 -11.75 -28.49
C HIS A 305 -27.88 -10.76 -29.62
N TYR A 306 -28.20 -9.47 -29.45
CA TYR A 306 -27.88 -8.44 -30.45
C TYR A 306 -26.37 -8.26 -30.62
N LEU A 307 -25.62 -8.17 -29.52
CA LEU A 307 -24.16 -8.03 -29.55
C LEU A 307 -23.48 -9.29 -30.11
N MET A 308 -24.02 -10.48 -29.82
CA MET A 308 -23.55 -11.73 -30.42
C MET A 308 -23.72 -11.74 -31.95
N LYS A 309 -24.88 -11.28 -32.47
CA LYS A 309 -25.10 -11.18 -33.92
C LYS A 309 -24.10 -10.24 -34.60
N ALA A 310 -23.68 -9.19 -33.89
CA ALA A 310 -22.64 -8.28 -34.33
C ALA A 310 -21.21 -8.83 -34.14
N ASN A 311 -21.04 -10.08 -33.68
CA ASN A 311 -19.76 -10.73 -33.35
C ASN A 311 -18.96 -10.04 -32.22
N ILE A 312 -19.65 -9.39 -31.28
CA ILE A 312 -19.05 -8.69 -30.14
C ILE A 312 -19.12 -9.58 -28.90
N SER A 313 -17.98 -9.82 -28.25
CA SER A 313 -17.93 -10.54 -26.98
C SER A 313 -18.18 -9.59 -25.82
N VAL A 314 -18.95 -10.03 -24.82
CA VAL A 314 -19.35 -9.19 -23.68
C VAL A 314 -18.96 -9.87 -22.37
N ILE A 315 -18.38 -9.08 -21.47
CA ILE A 315 -18.09 -9.47 -20.09
C ILE A 315 -18.83 -8.51 -19.17
N ARG A 316 -19.65 -9.09 -18.28
CA ARG A 316 -20.52 -8.35 -17.36
C ARG A 316 -20.02 -8.38 -15.93
N ARG A 317 -20.46 -7.41 -15.13
CA ARG A 317 -20.19 -7.33 -13.67
C ARG A 317 -18.70 -7.28 -13.34
N VAL A 318 -17.95 -6.45 -14.06
CA VAL A 318 -16.54 -6.18 -13.76
C VAL A 318 -16.44 -5.22 -12.58
N LYS A 319 -15.50 -5.45 -11.67
CA LYS A 319 -15.24 -4.51 -10.56
C LYS A 319 -14.71 -3.19 -11.12
N LYS A 320 -15.14 -2.06 -10.56
CA LYS A 320 -14.63 -0.73 -10.93
C LYS A 320 -13.11 -0.61 -10.87
N SER A 321 -12.47 -1.23 -9.86
CA SER A 321 -11.01 -1.27 -9.76
C SER A 321 -10.36 -1.99 -10.93
N ASP A 322 -10.97 -3.09 -11.40
CA ASP A 322 -10.48 -3.86 -12.53
C ASP A 322 -10.75 -3.13 -13.86
N ASN A 323 -11.87 -2.42 -13.97
CA ASN A 323 -12.18 -1.59 -15.13
C ASN A 323 -11.18 -0.42 -15.28
N ASN A 324 -10.82 0.23 -14.18
CA ASN A 324 -9.78 1.27 -14.15
C ASN A 324 -8.40 0.72 -14.57
N ARG A 325 -8.08 -0.52 -14.19
CA ARG A 325 -6.86 -1.19 -14.64
C ARG A 325 -6.93 -1.46 -16.15
N LEU A 326 -8.07 -1.96 -16.65
CA LEU A 326 -8.27 -2.26 -18.07
C LEU A 326 -8.11 -0.99 -18.92
N ALA A 327 -8.65 0.13 -18.44
CA ALA A 327 -8.49 1.44 -19.07
C ALA A 327 -7.01 1.79 -19.25
N ARG A 328 -6.22 1.62 -18.19
CA ARG A 328 -4.77 1.89 -18.21
C ARG A 328 -3.97 0.89 -19.04
N ALA A 329 -4.34 -0.39 -19.04
CA ALA A 329 -3.63 -1.42 -19.80
C ALA A 329 -3.94 -1.38 -21.30
N CYS A 330 -5.17 -1.00 -21.69
CA CYS A 330 -5.62 -1.03 -23.08
C CYS A 330 -5.64 0.36 -23.73
N GLY A 331 -5.49 1.42 -22.94
CA GLY A 331 -5.64 2.82 -23.37
C GLY A 331 -7.09 3.22 -23.68
N ALA A 332 -8.07 2.46 -23.18
CA ALA A 332 -9.50 2.79 -23.33
C ALA A 332 -9.92 3.81 -22.26
N THR A 333 -10.85 4.70 -22.60
CA THR A 333 -11.53 5.55 -21.62
C THR A 333 -12.80 4.85 -21.17
N ILE A 334 -13.18 5.06 -19.91
CA ILE A 334 -14.42 4.50 -19.37
C ILE A 334 -15.56 5.44 -19.74
N VAL A 335 -16.54 4.93 -20.46
CA VAL A 335 -17.70 5.70 -20.91
C VAL A 335 -18.91 5.39 -20.02
N TYR A 336 -19.60 6.44 -19.59
CA TYR A 336 -20.77 6.33 -18.70
C TYR A 336 -22.09 6.15 -19.45
N ARG A 337 -22.20 6.66 -20.67
CA ARG A 337 -23.42 6.59 -21.49
C ARG A 337 -23.09 6.11 -22.91
N THR A 338 -23.86 5.17 -23.43
CA THR A 338 -23.63 4.57 -24.76
C THR A 338 -23.70 5.58 -25.90
N ASP A 339 -24.58 6.57 -25.78
CA ASP A 339 -24.81 7.59 -26.82
C ASP A 339 -23.57 8.49 -27.04
N GLU A 340 -22.66 8.55 -26.07
CA GLU A 340 -21.48 9.42 -26.08
C GLU A 340 -20.20 8.69 -26.48
N ILE A 341 -20.28 7.40 -26.84
CA ILE A 341 -19.12 6.62 -27.26
C ILE A 341 -18.50 7.26 -28.51
N ARG A 342 -17.24 7.66 -28.41
CA ARG A 342 -16.42 8.14 -29.53
C ARG A 342 -15.43 7.07 -29.95
N GLU A 343 -14.91 7.21 -31.17
CA GLU A 343 -13.85 6.32 -31.65
C GLU A 343 -12.54 6.46 -30.84
N GLU A 344 -12.33 7.62 -30.21
CA GLU A 344 -11.21 7.91 -29.30
C GLU A 344 -11.27 7.08 -28.01
N ASP A 345 -12.46 6.66 -27.60
CA ASP A 345 -12.67 5.91 -26.36
C ASP A 345 -12.33 4.42 -26.51
N VAL A 346 -12.19 3.95 -27.75
CA VAL A 346 -11.95 2.54 -28.06
C VAL A 346 -10.46 2.19 -27.87
N GLY A 347 -10.19 1.36 -26.87
CA GLY A 347 -8.84 0.85 -26.61
C GLY A 347 -8.39 -0.14 -27.67
N LYS A 348 -7.28 0.16 -28.34
CA LYS A 348 -6.59 -0.72 -29.30
C LYS A 348 -5.30 -1.30 -28.73
N GLY A 349 -5.00 -1.02 -27.46
CA GLY A 349 -3.72 -1.36 -26.83
C GLY A 349 -3.55 -2.82 -26.46
N ALA A 350 -4.60 -3.66 -26.52
CA ALA A 350 -4.54 -5.08 -26.17
C ALA A 350 -4.14 -5.95 -27.37
N GLY A 351 -3.21 -6.87 -27.17
CA GLY A 351 -2.72 -7.75 -28.22
C GLY A 351 -3.51 -9.05 -28.36
N LEU A 352 -4.00 -9.59 -27.24
CA LEU A 352 -4.73 -10.86 -27.23
C LEU A 352 -5.81 -10.88 -26.15
N PHE A 353 -6.99 -11.35 -26.53
CA PHE A 353 -8.05 -11.75 -25.61
C PHE A 353 -8.25 -13.26 -25.69
N GLU A 354 -8.15 -13.94 -24.55
CA GLU A 354 -8.41 -15.36 -24.44
C GLU A 354 -9.16 -15.70 -23.15
N ILE A 355 -10.03 -16.71 -23.22
CA ILE A 355 -10.65 -17.30 -22.05
C ILE A 355 -10.04 -18.68 -21.81
N LYS A 356 -9.36 -18.83 -20.68
CA LYS A 356 -8.79 -20.10 -20.25
C LYS A 356 -9.50 -20.59 -18.99
N LYS A 357 -9.71 -21.89 -18.92
CA LYS A 357 -10.18 -22.55 -17.71
C LYS A 357 -8.96 -22.92 -16.87
N ILE A 358 -8.89 -22.43 -15.63
CA ILE A 358 -7.86 -22.84 -14.66
C ILE A 358 -8.60 -23.54 -13.51
N GLY A 359 -8.31 -24.84 -13.34
CA GLY A 359 -9.10 -25.70 -12.46
C GLY A 359 -10.55 -25.78 -12.92
N ASP A 360 -11.48 -25.38 -12.05
CA ASP A 360 -12.92 -25.39 -12.31
C ASP A 360 -13.51 -24.03 -12.71
N GLU A 361 -12.70 -22.98 -12.69
CA GLU A 361 -13.13 -21.62 -12.97
C GLU A 361 -12.65 -21.11 -14.34
N TYR A 362 -13.46 -20.25 -14.97
CA TYR A 362 -13.10 -19.57 -16.20
C TYR A 362 -12.50 -18.21 -15.90
N TYR A 363 -11.34 -17.97 -16.50
CA TYR A 363 -10.60 -16.73 -16.41
C TYR A 363 -10.48 -16.09 -17.79
N CYS A 364 -10.73 -14.79 -17.83
CA CYS A 364 -10.54 -13.93 -18.97
C CYS A 364 -9.16 -13.28 -18.87
N PHE A 365 -8.37 -13.39 -19.94
CA PHE A 365 -7.05 -12.82 -20.06
C PHE A 365 -7.05 -11.75 -21.15
N VAL A 366 -6.63 -10.55 -20.80
CA VAL A 366 -6.29 -9.49 -21.74
C VAL A 366 -4.78 -9.31 -21.66
N THR A 367 -4.05 -9.85 -22.63
CA THR A 367 -2.58 -9.95 -22.60
C THR A 367 -1.93 -9.31 -23.82
N LYS A 368 -0.59 -9.22 -23.79
CA LYS A 368 0.25 -8.63 -24.85
C LYS A 368 -0.13 -7.18 -25.14
N CYS A 369 -0.39 -6.39 -24.09
CA CYS A 369 -0.64 -4.98 -24.26
C CYS A 369 0.63 -4.26 -24.74
N ILE A 370 0.48 -3.24 -25.59
CA ILE A 370 1.60 -2.49 -26.18
C ILE A 370 2.35 -1.73 -25.06
N ASP A 371 1.61 -0.96 -24.25
CA ASP A 371 2.12 -0.23 -23.09
C ASP A 371 1.27 -0.53 -21.84
N PRO A 372 1.47 -1.70 -21.21
CA PRO A 372 0.71 -2.08 -20.04
C PRO A 372 1.15 -1.22 -18.85
N LYS A 373 0.37 -0.19 -18.51
CA LYS A 373 0.55 0.61 -17.29
C LYS A 373 -0.03 -0.08 -16.03
N ALA A 374 -0.53 -1.30 -16.19
CA ALA A 374 -1.10 -2.14 -15.15
C ALA A 374 -0.79 -3.60 -15.45
N CYS A 375 -0.55 -4.38 -14.41
CA CYS A 375 -0.21 -5.80 -14.51
C CYS A 375 -1.06 -6.63 -13.54
N THR A 376 -1.22 -7.91 -13.86
CA THR A 376 -1.81 -8.89 -12.94
C THR A 376 -0.80 -9.96 -12.63
N ILE A 377 -0.53 -10.16 -11.36
CA ILE A 377 0.34 -11.19 -10.83
C ILE A 377 -0.52 -12.38 -10.49
N ILE A 378 -0.29 -13.50 -11.15
CA ILE A 378 -0.96 -14.76 -10.85
C ILE A 378 -0.10 -15.49 -9.83
N LEU A 379 -0.67 -15.74 -8.66
CA LEU A 379 -0.06 -16.60 -7.64
C LEU A 379 -0.76 -17.95 -7.62
N ARG A 380 0.02 -19.00 -7.88
CA ARG A 380 -0.39 -20.40 -7.78
C ARG A 380 0.26 -21.05 -6.56
N GLY A 381 -0.45 -21.99 -5.93
CA GLY A 381 -0.01 -22.56 -4.66
C GLY A 381 -1.00 -23.55 -4.06
N ALA A 382 -0.48 -24.40 -3.17
CA ALA A 382 -1.22 -25.53 -2.63
C ALA A 382 -2.41 -25.14 -1.75
N SER A 383 -2.28 -24.08 -0.94
CA SER A 383 -3.32 -23.61 -0.03
C SER A 383 -3.51 -22.10 -0.14
N LYS A 384 -4.75 -21.64 0.12
CA LYS A 384 -5.09 -20.21 0.19
C LYS A 384 -4.30 -19.48 1.28
N ASP A 385 -4.00 -20.15 2.39
CA ASP A 385 -3.26 -19.55 3.51
C ASP A 385 -1.79 -19.27 3.13
N ILE A 386 -1.18 -20.22 2.42
CA ILE A 386 0.17 -20.03 1.86
C ILE A 386 0.15 -18.90 0.83
N LEU A 387 -0.87 -18.86 -0.03
CA LEU A 387 -1.02 -17.81 -1.04
C LEU A 387 -1.18 -16.41 -0.42
N SER A 388 -1.90 -16.27 0.70
CA SER A 388 -1.97 -14.99 1.40
C SER A 388 -0.64 -14.55 1.99
N GLU A 389 0.18 -15.49 2.46
CA GLU A 389 1.51 -15.15 2.98
C GLU A 389 2.48 -14.81 1.84
N VAL A 390 2.40 -15.53 0.72
CA VAL A 390 3.17 -15.23 -0.50
C VAL A 390 2.79 -13.85 -1.06
N GLU A 391 1.50 -13.51 -1.10
CA GLU A 391 1.01 -12.20 -1.53
C GLU A 391 1.61 -11.07 -0.70
N ARG A 392 1.58 -11.19 0.64
CA ARG A 392 2.17 -10.19 1.54
C ARG A 392 3.67 -10.04 1.30
N ASN A 393 4.39 -11.15 1.29
CA ASN A 393 5.84 -11.15 1.08
C ASN A 393 6.23 -10.55 -0.29
N LEU A 394 5.43 -10.82 -1.33
CA LEU A 394 5.65 -10.25 -2.65
C LEU A 394 5.32 -8.74 -2.68
N GLN A 395 4.29 -8.31 -1.95
CA GLN A 395 3.96 -6.90 -1.82
C GLN A 395 5.09 -6.09 -1.18
N ASP A 396 5.71 -6.63 -0.13
CA ASP A 396 6.86 -6.01 0.52
C ASP A 396 8.06 -5.93 -0.45
N ALA A 397 8.32 -7.00 -1.20
CA ALA A 397 9.36 -7.03 -2.23
C ALA A 397 9.13 -5.99 -3.34
N MET A 398 7.87 -5.85 -3.81
CA MET A 398 7.49 -4.82 -4.78
C MET A 398 7.68 -3.41 -4.22
N ASN A 399 7.30 -3.18 -2.96
CA ASN A 399 7.45 -1.88 -2.32
C ASN A 399 8.94 -1.49 -2.16
N VAL A 400 9.81 -2.44 -1.82
CA VAL A 400 11.27 -2.22 -1.76
C VAL A 400 11.83 -1.90 -3.15
N ALA A 401 11.45 -2.67 -4.17
CA ALA A 401 11.86 -2.40 -5.55
C ALA A 401 11.39 -1.00 -6.02
N ARG A 402 10.18 -0.57 -5.61
CA ARG A 402 9.69 0.79 -5.83
C ARG A 402 10.54 1.83 -5.12
N ASN A 403 10.93 1.60 -3.86
CA ASN A 403 11.74 2.56 -3.10
C ASN A 403 13.11 2.78 -3.76
N ILE A 404 13.73 1.72 -4.31
CA ILE A 404 14.99 1.79 -5.06
C ILE A 404 14.84 2.63 -6.35
N LEU A 405 13.69 2.55 -7.01
CA LEU A 405 13.40 3.33 -8.22
C LEU A 405 13.19 4.82 -7.94
N PHE A 406 12.71 5.17 -6.74
CA PHE A 406 12.60 6.56 -6.28
C PHE A 406 13.94 7.11 -5.80
N GLU A 407 14.59 6.40 -4.88
CA GLU A 407 15.88 6.76 -4.31
C GLU A 407 16.87 5.62 -4.51
N SER A 408 17.84 5.83 -5.39
CA SER A 408 18.82 4.81 -5.78
C SER A 408 19.99 4.77 -4.80
N ARG A 409 19.67 4.60 -3.51
CA ARG A 409 20.63 4.52 -2.42
C ARG A 409 20.26 3.36 -1.50
N VAL A 410 21.26 2.63 -1.04
CA VAL A 410 21.10 1.50 -0.12
C VAL A 410 22.02 1.68 1.07
N VAL A 411 21.66 1.08 2.19
CA VAL A 411 22.44 1.11 3.43
C VAL A 411 22.75 -0.31 3.90
N PRO A 412 23.90 -0.55 4.54
CA PRO A 412 24.26 -1.87 5.03
C PRO A 412 23.31 -2.32 6.14
N GLY A 413 22.65 -3.46 5.95
CA GLY A 413 21.68 -4.01 6.91
C GLY A 413 22.32 -4.69 8.13
N GLY A 414 21.53 -5.54 8.81
CA GLY A 414 22.01 -6.40 9.88
C GLY A 414 22.40 -5.68 11.18
N GLY A 415 21.84 -4.48 11.44
CA GLY A 415 22.19 -3.69 12.62
C GLY A 415 23.42 -2.79 12.43
N ALA A 416 24.10 -2.86 11.28
CA ALA A 416 25.31 -2.06 11.03
C ALA A 416 25.00 -0.56 11.03
N VAL A 417 23.90 -0.17 10.39
CA VAL A 417 23.40 1.21 10.35
C VAL A 417 23.04 1.71 11.74
N GLU A 418 22.35 0.91 12.53
CA GLU A 418 21.92 1.27 13.88
C GLU A 418 23.13 1.44 14.82
N MET A 419 24.14 0.57 14.69
CA MET A 419 25.39 0.67 15.45
C MET A 419 26.23 1.89 15.03
N ALA A 420 26.31 2.17 13.72
CA ALA A 420 26.98 3.35 13.20
C ALA A 420 26.28 4.62 13.69
N ALA A 421 24.96 4.69 13.59
CA ALA A 421 24.13 5.79 14.10
C ALA A 421 24.35 6.01 15.59
N SER A 422 24.34 4.95 16.41
CA SER A 422 24.62 5.04 17.84
C SER A 422 26.01 5.62 18.13
N LYS A 423 27.04 5.13 17.45
CA LYS A 423 28.42 5.62 17.63
C LYS A 423 28.56 7.08 17.21
N THR A 424 27.96 7.47 16.10
CA THR A 424 28.04 8.84 15.60
C THR A 424 27.26 9.82 16.49
N ALA A 425 26.08 9.42 16.98
CA ALA A 425 25.34 10.20 17.96
C ALA A 425 26.16 10.47 19.24
N ILE A 426 26.91 9.46 19.72
CA ILE A 426 27.83 9.62 20.86
C ILE A 426 28.96 10.61 20.55
N MET A 427 29.52 10.58 19.33
CA MET A 427 30.56 11.54 18.93
C MET A 427 30.03 12.97 18.82
N LEU A 428 28.83 13.16 18.26
CA LEU A 428 28.19 14.47 18.15
C LEU A 428 27.91 15.08 19.52
N LEU A 429 27.40 14.30 20.48
CA LEU A 429 27.20 14.76 21.86
C LEU A 429 28.52 15.23 22.50
N ARG A 430 29.63 14.53 22.23
CA ARG A 430 30.96 14.96 22.70
C ARG A 430 31.41 16.26 22.05
N ILE A 431 31.12 16.45 20.76
CA ILE A 431 31.48 17.69 20.05
C ILE A 431 30.66 18.86 20.58
N ASP A 432 29.36 18.69 20.82
CA ASP A 432 28.52 19.72 21.43
C ASP A 432 28.94 20.05 22.87
N ASP A 433 29.38 19.06 23.66
CA ASP A 433 29.97 19.29 24.98
C ASP A 433 31.31 20.03 24.91
N ILE A 434 32.16 19.74 23.91
CA ILE A 434 33.42 20.46 23.67
C ILE A 434 33.15 21.89 23.21
N VAL A 435 32.19 22.10 22.30
CA VAL A 435 31.83 23.42 21.75
C VAL A 435 31.07 24.25 22.80
N SER A 436 30.20 23.65 23.60
CA SER A 436 29.51 24.32 24.70
C SER A 436 30.44 24.59 25.90
N GLY A 437 31.39 23.70 26.18
CA GLY A 437 32.47 23.91 27.13
C GLY A 437 33.44 25.03 26.71
N SER A 438 33.70 25.16 25.40
CA SER A 438 34.47 26.27 24.84
C SER A 438 33.69 27.59 24.92
N LYS A 439 32.39 27.59 24.63
CA LYS A 439 31.51 28.77 24.83
C LYS A 439 31.36 29.19 26.30
N LYS A 440 31.48 28.26 27.26
CA LYS A 440 31.52 28.58 28.69
C LYS A 440 32.85 29.23 29.09
N LYS A 441 33.98 28.75 28.56
CA LYS A 441 35.30 29.39 28.75
C LYS A 441 35.36 30.81 28.17
N ASP A 442 34.73 31.06 27.02
CA ASP A 442 34.72 32.40 26.42
C ASP A 442 33.80 33.40 27.15
N LYS A 443 32.84 32.93 27.98
CA LYS A 443 32.01 33.80 28.82
C LYS A 443 32.59 34.07 30.22
N GLU A 444 33.49 33.23 30.72
CA GLU A 444 34.18 33.45 32.01
C GLU A 444 35.53 34.20 31.86
N GLY A 445 35.97 34.50 30.64
CA GLY A 445 37.21 35.25 30.36
C GLY A 445 37.11 36.79 30.35
N GLY A 446 35.94 37.36 30.64
CA GLY A 446 35.70 38.80 30.53
C GLY A 446 35.32 39.46 31.86
N GLY A 447 36.30 39.69 32.75
CA GLY A 447 36.07 40.53 33.93
C GLY A 447 37.15 40.50 35.01
N GLY A 448 38.14 41.39 34.89
CA GLY A 448 38.79 42.02 36.05
C GLY A 448 40.04 41.37 36.62
N GLY A 449 41.13 41.30 35.84
CA GLY A 449 42.48 41.19 36.41
C GLY A 449 42.95 42.53 36.96
N ALA A 450 43.01 42.67 38.29
CA ALA A 450 43.81 43.70 38.93
C ALA A 450 45.30 43.27 38.88
N ALA A 451 46.16 44.20 38.46
CA ALA A 451 47.59 43.98 38.26
C ALA A 451 48.33 43.59 39.57
N PRO A 452 49.36 42.73 39.53
CA PRO A 452 50.19 42.47 40.69
C PRO A 452 51.28 43.54 40.81
N SER A 453 51.40 44.14 42.00
CA SER A 453 52.55 44.97 42.39
C SER A 453 53.79 44.12 42.59
N GLN A 454 54.92 44.62 42.09
CA GLN A 454 56.26 44.04 42.24
C GLN A 454 56.71 44.02 43.71
N GLU A 455 56.39 42.97 44.46
CA GLU A 455 57.10 42.61 45.70
C GLU A 455 56.61 41.23 46.18
N SER A 456 57.28 40.16 45.72
CA SER A 456 57.36 38.83 46.36
C SER A 456 57.95 37.79 45.40
N MET A 457 59.13 38.09 44.83
CA MET A 457 60.10 37.04 44.49
C MET A 457 61.14 37.02 45.61
N LYS A 458 60.88 36.21 46.63
CA LYS A 458 61.83 35.58 47.54
C LYS A 458 61.05 34.89 48.66
N GLU A 459 60.78 33.61 48.47
CA GLU A 459 61.19 32.49 49.34
C GLU A 459 60.82 31.17 48.69
#